data_AF-A0A2T0TPR1-F1
#
_entry.id   AF-A0A2T0TPR1-F1
#
_cell.length_a   1.000
_cell.length_b   1.000
_cell.length_c   1.000
_cell.angle_alpha   90.00
_cell.angle_beta   90.00
_cell.angle_gamma   90.00
#
_symmetry.space_group_name_H-M   'P 1'
#
loop_
_entity.id
_entity.type
_entity.pdbx_description
1 polymer ?
#
loop_
_entity_poly.entity_id
_entity_poly.type
_entity_poly.pdbx_seq_one_letter_code
_entity_poly.pdbx_strand_id
1 'polypeptide(L)'
;MAPSTVRAVAEQRARRTVGKAVGTTTQLETDAPVEGRQGSGAERRCGWCRRVLPQAGSVGRPRLYCGQACRQRAYEQRNATAQAGLPGDVVLVKRAELDGLQDRLYQLRCAIEDVQTLLAERHTKAELERSLADLVHSTGRLDKLWVTERAAG
;
A
#
# COMPACT_ATOMS: atom_id res chain seq x y z
N MET A 1 -0.65 5.85 -53.24
CA MET A 1 -1.56 5.48 -52.14
C MET A 1 -0.91 4.36 -51.35
N ALA A 2 -0.17 4.72 -50.29
CA ALA A 2 0.56 3.79 -49.44
C ALA A 2 -0.28 3.48 -48.18
N PRO A 3 -0.37 2.21 -47.74
CA PRO A 3 -1.07 1.87 -46.51
C PRO A 3 -0.25 2.29 -45.27
N SER A 4 -0.93 2.92 -44.32
CA SER A 4 -0.38 3.44 -43.06
C SER A 4 0.20 2.36 -42.15
N THR A 5 1.45 2.56 -41.75
CA THR A 5 2.30 1.72 -40.89
C THR A 5 1.78 1.55 -39.44
N VAL A 6 0.71 2.27 -39.07
CA VAL A 6 0.18 2.31 -37.69
C VAL A 6 -0.67 1.07 -37.37
N ARG A 7 -1.25 0.39 -38.36
CA ARG A 7 -2.12 -0.77 -38.14
C ARG A 7 -1.35 -2.09 -37.97
N ALA A 8 -0.09 -2.16 -38.43
CA ALA A 8 0.72 -3.38 -38.41
C ALA A 8 1.35 -3.68 -37.02
N VAL A 9 1.52 -2.68 -36.15
CA VAL A 9 2.14 -2.88 -34.82
C VAL A 9 1.15 -3.43 -33.78
N ALA A 10 -0.17 -3.21 -33.98
CA ALA A 10 -1.21 -3.62 -33.04
C ALA A 10 -1.52 -5.13 -33.09
N GLU A 11 -1.42 -5.79 -34.25
CA GLU A 11 -1.71 -7.22 -34.39
C GLU A 11 -0.54 -8.15 -34.01
N GLN A 12 0.70 -7.63 -33.99
CA GLN A 12 1.89 -8.41 -33.65
C GLN A 12 2.06 -8.68 -32.13
N ARG A 13 1.37 -7.94 -31.26
CA ARG A 13 1.39 -8.17 -29.80
C ARG A 13 0.41 -9.24 -29.31
N ALA A 14 -0.52 -9.72 -30.16
CA ALA A 14 -1.60 -10.61 -29.73
C ALA A 14 -1.34 -12.12 -29.98
N ARG A 15 -0.21 -12.52 -30.57
CA ARG A 15 0.03 -13.93 -30.99
C ARG A 15 1.34 -14.56 -30.50
N ARG A 16 1.97 -14.04 -29.46
CA ARG A 16 3.13 -14.71 -28.83
C ARG A 16 2.79 -15.25 -27.45
N THR A 17 2.59 -16.57 -27.46
CA THR A 17 2.94 -17.55 -26.41
C THR A 17 2.13 -17.54 -25.11
N VAL A 18 1.04 -18.32 -25.17
CA VAL A 18 0.61 -19.19 -24.07
C VAL A 18 1.76 -20.14 -23.75
N GLY A 19 2.35 -19.99 -22.56
CA GLY A 19 3.46 -20.81 -22.07
C GLY A 19 3.47 -20.83 -20.55
N LYS A 20 2.80 -21.85 -19.98
CA LYS A 20 3.01 -22.47 -18.66
C LYS A 20 3.63 -21.57 -17.57
N ALA A 21 2.77 -20.93 -16.78
CA ALA A 21 3.15 -20.25 -15.54
C ALA A 21 3.64 -21.29 -14.52
N VAL A 22 4.95 -21.54 -14.48
CA VAL A 22 5.62 -22.10 -13.31
C VAL A 22 5.79 -20.93 -12.35
N GLY A 23 5.14 -21.02 -11.19
CA GLY A 23 5.27 -20.03 -10.13
C GLY A 23 6.70 -20.02 -9.60
N THR A 24 7.51 -19.08 -10.09
CA THR A 24 8.78 -18.74 -9.47
C THR A 24 8.47 -17.89 -8.24
N THR A 25 8.40 -18.54 -7.09
CA THR A 25 8.42 -17.88 -5.79
C THR A 25 9.78 -17.19 -5.66
N THR A 26 9.82 -15.88 -5.84
CA THR A 26 10.99 -15.08 -5.45
C THR A 26 11.11 -15.20 -3.93
N GLN A 27 11.92 -16.15 -3.47
CA GLN A 27 12.33 -16.23 -2.07
C GLN A 27 13.20 -15.01 -1.80
N LEU A 28 12.62 -14.01 -1.15
CA LEU A 28 13.36 -12.99 -0.43
C LEU A 28 13.91 -13.67 0.83
N GLU A 29 15.16 -14.08 0.77
CA GLU A 29 15.95 -14.56 1.89
C GLU A 29 16.07 -13.43 2.94
N THR A 30 15.19 -13.43 3.94
CA THR A 30 15.32 -12.62 5.16
C THR A 30 16.05 -13.42 6.22
N ASP A 31 17.36 -13.54 6.08
CA ASP A 31 18.26 -13.94 7.17
C ASP A 31 18.91 -12.70 7.77
N ALA A 32 18.20 -12.09 8.72
CA ALA A 32 18.80 -11.24 9.74
C ALA A 32 17.97 -11.36 11.02
N PRO A 33 18.56 -11.69 12.18
CA PRO A 33 17.84 -11.62 13.43
C PRO A 33 17.53 -10.14 13.67
N VAL A 34 16.25 -9.80 13.71
CA VAL A 34 15.80 -8.47 14.14
C VAL A 34 16.04 -8.39 15.64
N GLU A 35 17.30 -8.17 16.03
CA GLU A 35 17.68 -7.86 17.39
C GLU A 35 16.95 -6.58 17.79
N GLY A 36 16.01 -6.74 18.71
CA GLY A 36 15.20 -5.67 19.25
C GLY A 36 16.06 -4.63 19.98
N ARG A 37 16.56 -3.64 19.23
CA ARG A 37 16.88 -2.33 19.81
C ARG A 37 15.58 -1.62 20.11
N GLN A 38 14.97 -1.98 21.24
CA GLN A 38 13.92 -1.19 21.88
C GLN A 38 14.57 0.06 22.49
N GLY A 39 14.92 1.01 21.62
CA GLY A 39 15.29 2.35 22.03
C GLY A 39 14.07 3.03 22.66
N SER A 40 14.25 3.55 23.88
CA SER A 40 13.31 4.33 24.68
C SER A 40 12.93 5.69 24.05
N GLY A 41 12.86 5.79 22.72
CA GLY A 41 12.62 7.03 21.98
C GLY A 41 12.02 6.87 20.58
N ALA A 42 11.74 5.66 20.10
CA ALA A 42 11.02 5.49 18.83
C ALA A 42 9.54 5.85 19.00
N GLU A 43 9.01 6.71 18.11
CA GLU A 43 7.61 7.13 18.10
C GLU A 43 6.69 5.90 18.02
N ARG A 44 6.07 5.56 19.15
CA ARG A 44 5.19 4.39 19.25
C ARG A 44 3.91 4.64 18.49
N ARG A 45 3.42 3.61 17.80
CA ARG A 45 2.17 3.68 17.04
C ARG A 45 1.12 2.71 17.57
N CYS A 46 -0.14 3.09 17.46
CA CYS A 46 -1.28 2.27 17.83
C CYS A 46 -1.28 0.92 17.08
N GLY A 47 -1.51 -0.19 17.78
CA GLY A 47 -1.57 -1.53 17.19
C GLY A 47 -2.76 -1.77 16.24
N TRP A 48 -3.73 -0.84 16.21
CA TRP A 48 -4.90 -0.91 15.32
C TRP A 48 -4.84 0.16 14.22
N CYS A 49 -4.90 1.44 14.61
CA CYS A 49 -4.96 2.55 13.65
C CYS A 49 -3.62 3.25 13.40
N ARG A 50 -2.49 2.71 13.93
CA ARG A 50 -1.08 3.25 13.92
C ARG A 50 -0.91 4.77 14.00
N ARG A 51 -1.92 5.48 14.53
CA ARG A 51 -1.78 6.84 15.05
C ARG A 51 -0.67 6.83 16.08
N VAL A 52 0.14 7.88 16.05
CA VAL A 52 1.18 8.14 17.04
C VAL A 52 0.55 8.09 18.44
N LEU A 53 1.14 7.29 19.31
CA LEU A 53 0.78 7.23 20.71
C LEU A 53 1.52 8.35 21.43
N PRO A 54 0.88 9.00 22.42
CA PRO A 54 1.58 9.96 23.26
C PRO A 54 2.81 9.30 23.89
N GLN A 55 3.87 10.10 24.05
CA GLN A 55 5.12 9.66 24.68
C GLN A 55 4.78 8.91 25.97
N ALA A 56 5.25 7.68 26.11
CA ALA A 56 5.04 6.93 27.34
C ALA A 56 5.75 7.67 28.48
N GLY A 57 5.06 7.92 29.59
CA GLY A 57 5.69 8.41 30.81
C GLY A 57 6.74 7.40 31.31
N SER A 58 7.61 7.83 32.22
CA SER A 58 8.72 7.03 32.76
C SER A 58 8.29 5.80 33.57
N VAL A 59 7.00 5.64 33.86
CA VAL A 59 6.45 4.56 34.68
C VAL A 59 5.22 3.91 34.06
N GLY A 60 5.15 2.58 34.12
CA GLY A 60 3.99 1.77 33.76
C GLY A 60 4.11 0.99 32.43
N ARG A 61 3.18 0.05 32.22
CA ARG A 61 3.13 -0.75 30.99
C ARG A 61 2.87 0.18 29.80
N PRO A 62 3.70 0.12 28.76
CA PRO A 62 3.51 1.03 27.65
C PRO A 62 2.20 0.77 26.88
N ARG A 63 1.48 1.83 26.54
CA ARG A 63 0.23 1.74 25.76
C ARG A 63 0.46 1.08 24.40
N LEU A 64 -0.44 0.17 24.02
CA LEU A 64 -0.48 -0.45 22.69
C LEU A 64 -1.54 0.21 21.78
N TYR A 65 -2.61 0.77 22.35
CA TYR A 65 -3.72 1.36 21.59
C TYR A 65 -3.99 2.81 22.00
N CYS A 66 -4.42 3.63 21.03
CA CYS A 66 -4.68 5.06 21.26
C CYS A 66 -5.96 5.32 22.08
N GLY A 67 -6.86 4.35 22.21
CA GLY A 67 -8.09 4.45 23.00
C GLY A 67 -8.90 3.15 23.02
N GLN A 68 -10.00 3.14 23.78
CA GLN A 68 -10.86 1.95 23.96
C GLN A 68 -11.45 1.44 22.65
N ALA A 69 -11.93 2.33 21.77
CA ALA A 69 -12.49 1.92 20.47
C ALA A 69 -11.50 1.10 19.62
N CYS A 70 -10.22 1.49 19.58
CA CYS A 70 -9.18 0.74 18.86
C CYS A 70 -8.87 -0.60 19.53
N ARG A 71 -8.92 -0.67 20.87
CA ARG A 71 -8.74 -1.92 21.60
C ARG A 71 -9.89 -2.89 21.34
N GLN A 72 -11.12 -2.39 21.33
CA GLN A 72 -12.32 -3.18 21.10
C GLN A 72 -12.31 -3.81 19.70
N ARG A 73 -12.06 -2.99 18.66
CA ARG A 73 -11.95 -3.49 17.28
C ARG A 73 -10.84 -4.53 17.09
N ALA A 74 -9.68 -4.32 17.74
CA ALA A 74 -8.58 -5.30 17.71
C ALA A 74 -8.93 -6.61 18.45
N TYR A 75 -9.85 -6.59 19.40
CA TYR A 75 -10.37 -7.81 20.02
C TYR A 75 -11.37 -8.50 19.09
N GLU A 76 -12.32 -7.76 18.53
CA GLU A 76 -13.34 -8.26 17.60
C GLU A 76 -12.70 -8.93 16.37
N GLN A 77 -11.72 -8.28 15.75
CA GLN A 77 -11.01 -8.84 14.60
C GLN A 77 -10.31 -10.16 14.95
N ARG A 78 -9.62 -10.23 16.10
CA ARG A 78 -8.95 -11.47 16.53
C ARG A 78 -9.96 -12.59 16.83
N ASN A 79 -11.09 -12.24 17.44
CA ASN A 79 -12.14 -13.21 17.73
C ASN A 79 -12.82 -13.71 16.44
N ALA A 80 -13.14 -12.82 15.51
CA ALA A 80 -13.71 -13.18 14.22
C ALA A 80 -12.76 -14.06 13.39
N THR A 81 -11.47 -13.73 13.37
CA THR A 81 -10.43 -14.51 12.69
C THR A 81 -10.30 -15.91 13.30
N ALA A 82 -10.30 -16.01 14.64
CA ALA A 82 -10.27 -17.28 15.35
C ALA A 82 -11.52 -18.13 15.09
N GLN A 83 -12.71 -17.52 15.09
CA GLN A 83 -13.97 -18.20 14.77
C GLN A 83 -14.03 -18.70 13.32
N ALA A 84 -13.42 -17.97 12.39
CA ALA A 84 -13.30 -18.36 10.99
C ALA A 84 -12.22 -19.43 10.75
N GLY A 85 -11.46 -19.84 11.78
CA GLY A 85 -10.35 -20.81 11.64
C GLY A 85 -9.17 -20.27 10.82
N LEU A 86 -9.06 -18.95 10.68
CA LEU A 86 -8.02 -18.32 9.89
C LEU A 86 -6.79 -18.06 10.77
N PRO A 87 -5.56 -18.20 10.22
CA PRO A 87 -4.35 -17.73 10.87
C PRO A 87 -4.40 -16.21 11.14
N GLY A 88 -3.76 -15.77 12.23
CA GLY A 88 -3.82 -14.38 12.70
C GLY A 88 -3.15 -13.34 11.78
N ASP A 89 -2.39 -13.79 10.78
CA ASP A 89 -1.73 -12.98 9.75
C ASP A 89 -2.52 -12.91 8.43
N VAL A 90 -3.65 -13.63 8.33
CA VAL A 90 -4.51 -13.61 7.14
C VAL A 90 -5.43 -12.40 7.17
N VAL A 91 -5.50 -11.69 6.05
CA VAL A 91 -6.40 -10.55 5.85
C VAL A 91 -7.40 -10.90 4.75
N LEU A 92 -8.69 -10.81 5.08
CA LEU A 92 -9.77 -10.89 4.11
C LEU A 92 -10.08 -9.49 3.56
N VAL A 93 -10.08 -9.37 2.24
CA VAL A 93 -10.40 -8.12 1.54
C VAL A 93 -11.39 -8.43 0.43
N LYS A 94 -12.38 -7.56 0.23
CA LYS A 94 -13.27 -7.69 -0.92
C LYS A 94 -12.46 -7.51 -2.20
N ARG A 95 -12.72 -8.35 -3.20
CA ARG A 95 -12.00 -8.28 -4.49
C ARG A 95 -12.02 -6.87 -5.09
N ALA A 96 -13.18 -6.24 -5.14
CA ALA A 96 -13.34 -4.87 -5.63
C ALA A 96 -12.54 -3.82 -4.83
N GLU A 97 -12.35 -4.02 -3.53
CA GLU A 97 -11.51 -3.11 -2.72
C GLU A 97 -10.02 -3.31 -3.01
N LEU A 98 -9.60 -4.57 -3.24
CA LEU A 98 -8.23 -4.88 -3.67
C LEU A 98 -7.94 -4.31 -5.06
N ASP A 99 -8.85 -4.49 -6.01
CA ASP A 99 -8.70 -3.95 -7.37
C ASP A 99 -8.61 -2.42 -7.33
N GLY A 100 -9.48 -1.76 -6.56
CA GLY A 100 -9.43 -0.31 -6.38
C GLY A 100 -8.16 0.20 -5.67
N LEU A 101 -7.51 -0.63 -4.84
CA LEU A 101 -6.19 -0.32 -4.28
C LEU A 101 -5.10 -0.43 -5.35
N GLN A 102 -5.12 -1.50 -6.15
CA GLN A 102 -4.16 -1.72 -7.23
C GLN A 102 -4.21 -0.60 -8.27
N ASP A 103 -5.42 -0.16 -8.65
CA ASP A 103 -5.61 0.96 -9.59
C ASP A 103 -5.00 2.26 -9.07
N ARG A 104 -5.16 2.55 -7.77
CA ARG A 104 -4.57 3.75 -7.14
C ARG A 104 -3.06 3.69 -7.07
N LEU A 105 -2.49 2.52 -6.75
CA LEU A 105 -1.04 2.32 -6.76
C LEU A 105 -0.47 2.48 -8.18
N TYR A 106 -1.20 2.02 -9.19
CA TYR A 106 -0.85 2.23 -10.59
C TYR A 106 -0.86 3.73 -10.94
N GLN A 107 -1.91 4.47 -10.57
CA GLN A 107 -1.98 5.92 -10.78
C GLN A 107 -0.84 6.66 -10.11
N LEU A 108 -0.51 6.31 -8.86
CA LEU A 108 0.63 6.89 -8.15
C LEU A 108 1.94 6.62 -8.88
N ARG A 109 2.17 5.39 -9.36
CA ARG A 109 3.38 5.07 -10.12
C ARG A 109 3.48 5.93 -11.38
N CYS A 110 2.40 6.04 -12.16
CA CYS A 110 2.39 6.87 -13.36
C CYS A 110 2.67 8.35 -13.06
N ALA A 111 2.07 8.91 -12.00
CA ALA A 111 2.35 10.29 -11.61
C ALA A 111 3.83 10.51 -11.21
N ILE A 112 4.46 9.51 -10.60
CA ILE A 112 5.91 9.56 -10.30
C ILE A 112 6.73 9.50 -11.61
N GLU A 113 6.36 8.61 -12.53
CA GLU A 113 7.00 8.48 -13.85
C GLU A 113 6.88 9.78 -14.67
N ASP A 114 5.73 10.48 -14.58
CA ASP A 114 5.51 11.78 -15.22
C ASP A 114 6.45 12.86 -14.64
N VAL A 115 6.59 12.93 -13.31
CA VAL A 115 7.55 13.84 -12.66
C VAL A 115 8.98 13.51 -13.07
N GLN A 116 9.36 12.24 -13.12
CA GLN A 116 10.69 11.82 -13.56
C GLN A 116 10.99 12.26 -15.00
N THR A 117 10.01 12.10 -15.90
CA THR A 117 10.12 12.53 -17.30
C THR A 117 10.27 14.05 -17.38
N LEU A 118 9.44 14.80 -16.66
CA LEU A 118 9.49 16.26 -16.63
C LEU A 118 10.85 16.78 -16.12
N LEU A 119 11.42 16.13 -15.10
CA LEU A 119 12.74 16.48 -14.57
C LEU A 119 13.90 16.22 -15.54
N ALA A 120 13.75 15.28 -16.48
CA ALA A 120 14.74 15.01 -17.52
C ALA A 120 14.70 16.05 -18.67
N GLU A 121 13.63 16.84 -18.74
CA GLU A 121 13.41 17.84 -19.78
C GLU A 121 13.61 19.28 -19.27
N ARG A 122 13.61 20.24 -20.19
CA ARG A 122 13.62 21.68 -19.87
C ARG A 122 12.22 22.08 -19.38
N HIS A 123 11.97 21.95 -18.09
CA HIS A 123 10.69 22.32 -17.48
C HIS A 123 10.72 23.74 -16.89
N THR A 124 9.55 24.35 -16.86
CA THR A 124 9.29 25.58 -16.10
C THR A 124 8.90 25.25 -14.66
N LYS A 125 9.05 26.23 -13.77
CA LYS A 125 8.57 26.12 -12.39
C LYS A 125 7.07 25.79 -12.32
N ALA A 126 6.26 26.38 -13.20
CA ALA A 126 4.81 26.19 -13.21
C ALA A 126 4.41 24.76 -13.61
N GLU A 127 5.13 24.14 -14.54
CA GLU A 127 4.91 22.73 -14.92
C GLU A 127 5.27 21.79 -13.78
N LEU A 128 6.39 22.06 -13.09
CA LEU A 128 6.80 21.27 -11.93
C LEU A 128 5.80 21.38 -10.77
N GLU A 129 5.33 22.60 -10.46
CA GLU A 129 4.29 22.80 -9.43
C GLU A 129 3.01 22.05 -9.75
N ARG A 130 2.57 22.06 -11.03
CA ARG A 130 1.39 21.31 -11.47
C ARG A 130 1.60 19.80 -11.34
N SER A 131 2.72 19.28 -11.84
CA SER A 131 3.03 17.85 -11.80
C SER A 131 3.16 17.32 -10.36
N LEU A 132 3.74 18.11 -9.46
CA LEU A 132 3.79 17.78 -8.02
C LEU A 132 2.41 17.82 -7.37
N ALA A 133 1.55 18.77 -7.76
CA ALA A 133 0.17 18.81 -7.28
C ALA A 133 -0.63 17.57 -7.74
N ASP A 134 -0.45 17.17 -9.00
CA ASP A 134 -1.05 15.95 -9.56
C ASP A 134 -0.54 14.69 -8.84
N LEU A 135 0.77 14.61 -8.57
CA LEU A 135 1.36 13.52 -7.79
C LEU A 135 0.74 13.42 -6.38
N VAL A 136 0.64 14.54 -5.67
CA VAL A 136 0.00 14.57 -4.34
C VAL A 136 -1.47 14.17 -4.47
N HIS A 137 -2.17 14.63 -5.50
CA HIS A 137 -3.55 14.24 -5.75
C HIS A 137 -3.70 12.72 -5.97
N SER A 138 -2.80 12.09 -6.73
CA SER A 138 -2.79 10.64 -6.97
C SER A 138 -2.55 9.83 -5.69
N THR A 139 -1.84 10.38 -4.70
CA THR A 139 -1.76 9.71 -3.37
C THR A 139 -3.12 9.64 -2.68
N GLY A 140 -4.05 10.54 -3.01
CA GLY A 140 -5.45 10.51 -2.60
C GLY A 140 -5.65 10.23 -1.11
N ARG A 141 -6.39 9.15 -0.81
CA ARG A 141 -6.62 8.64 0.55
C ARG A 141 -5.78 7.41 0.86
N LEU A 142 -4.67 7.17 0.18
CA LEU A 142 -3.76 6.04 0.50
C LEU A 142 -3.29 6.13 1.96
N ASP A 143 -3.10 7.36 2.46
CA ASP A 143 -2.85 7.70 3.86
C ASP A 143 -3.97 7.30 4.85
N LYS A 144 -5.16 6.95 4.35
CA LYS A 144 -6.35 6.52 5.10
C LYS A 144 -6.84 5.13 4.68
N LEU A 145 -6.23 4.55 3.64
CA LEU A 145 -6.33 3.15 3.24
C LEU A 145 -5.49 2.31 4.20
N TRP A 146 -5.97 2.32 5.42
CA TRP A 146 -5.54 1.41 6.43
C TRP A 146 -6.53 0.28 6.31
N VAL A 147 -6.07 -0.95 6.48
CA VAL A 147 -6.95 -2.12 6.57
C VAL A 147 -7.80 -1.96 7.83
N THR A 148 -8.77 -1.06 7.75
CA THR A 148 -9.88 -0.89 8.65
C THR A 148 -10.98 -1.64 7.96
N GLU A 149 -11.17 -2.87 8.41
CA GLU A 149 -12.34 -3.66 8.15
C GLU A 149 -13.56 -2.74 8.27
N ARG A 150 -14.31 -2.57 7.18
CA ARG A 150 -15.58 -1.86 7.26
C ARG A 150 -16.45 -2.69 8.21
N ALA A 151 -16.68 -2.17 9.41
CA ALA A 151 -17.73 -2.66 10.28
C ALA A 151 -19.03 -2.62 9.46
N ALA A 152 -19.56 -3.79 9.13
CA ALA A 152 -20.93 -3.90 8.67
C ALA A 152 -21.81 -3.49 9.85
N GLY A 153 -22.44 -2.32 9.74
CA GLY A 153 -23.66 -1.98 10.45
C GLY A 153 -24.85 -2.24 9.54
#